data_AF-A0A8R1WEM6-F1
#
_entry.id   AF-A0A8R1WEM6-F1
#
_cell.length_a   1.000
_cell.length_b   1.000
_cell.length_c   1.000
_cell.angle_alpha   90.00
_cell.angle_beta   90.00
_cell.angle_gamma   90.00
#
_symmetry.space_group_name_H-M   'P 1'
#
loop_
_entity.id
_entity.type
_entity.pdbx_description
1 polymer ?
#
loop_
_entity_poly.entity_id
_entity_poly.type
_entity_poly.pdbx_seq_one_letter_code
_entity_poly.pdbx_strand_id
1 'polypeptide(L)'
;MDDGSHKYLNVKTIPAGHCLGSVMFLFEINNQTILYTGDFRMNPENISAFGQLHKDNMPIKINTIYLDTTFQNESFDNFPRRKDSIRMLVNHIKQWVDGEPTNRIALHTSARYGYEFVFNEIYNILNMKTYVSDDKWALYSKLPSVKGITNHSEDTMIHLCEKRKWREFDHSKCLPEHRANQKYLNVIFSAMRHRSMDNENSPLDSRDGVIYVCFATHCSREELNFFVSYFTPDKVVGFRDQFIPKAGTKRCHVFEPTRTVKIRKFNNNNAFNKIDPSIVNDLF
;
A
#
# COMPACT_ATOMS: atom_id res chain seq x y z
N MET A 1 34.34 -35.00 -6.12
CA MET A 1 34.79 -33.62 -6.23
C MET A 1 33.73 -32.91 -7.05
N ASP A 2 32.96 -32.02 -6.42
CA ASP A 2 32.01 -31.15 -7.12
C ASP A 2 32.85 -30.16 -7.93
N ASP A 3 32.74 -30.15 -9.26
CA ASP A 3 33.66 -29.43 -10.16
C ASP A 3 33.44 -27.91 -10.17
N GLY A 4 32.51 -27.40 -9.35
CA GLY A 4 32.23 -25.97 -9.20
C GLY A 4 31.65 -25.31 -10.45
N SER A 5 31.27 -26.07 -11.48
CA SER A 5 30.77 -25.54 -12.76
C SER A 5 29.30 -25.08 -12.69
N HIS A 6 28.54 -25.58 -11.72
CA HIS A 6 27.13 -25.25 -11.56
C HIS A 6 26.91 -24.09 -10.60
N LYS A 7 26.52 -22.93 -11.14
CA LYS A 7 26.04 -21.79 -10.36
C LYS A 7 24.56 -21.95 -10.06
N TYR A 8 24.21 -22.11 -8.79
CA TYR A 8 22.83 -22.13 -8.34
C TYR A 8 22.34 -20.71 -8.07
N LEU A 9 21.25 -20.32 -8.71
CA LEU A 9 20.52 -19.09 -8.41
C LEU A 9 19.32 -19.44 -7.54
N ASN A 10 19.30 -18.96 -6.30
CA ASN A 10 18.12 -19.04 -5.46
C ASN A 10 17.31 -17.75 -5.59
N VAL A 11 15.99 -17.89 -5.73
CA VAL A 11 15.07 -16.74 -5.86
C VAL A 11 13.93 -16.91 -4.87
N LYS A 12 13.75 -15.90 -4.02
CA LYS A 12 12.62 -15.84 -3.08
C LYS A 12 11.74 -14.64 -3.42
N THR A 13 10.43 -14.83 -3.41
CA THR A 13 9.46 -13.75 -3.52
C THR A 13 9.04 -13.26 -2.14
N ILE A 14 8.93 -11.96 -1.97
CA ILE A 14 8.54 -11.31 -0.72
C ILE A 14 7.41 -10.33 -1.05
N PRO A 15 6.29 -10.28 -0.31
CA PRO A 15 5.21 -9.33 -0.61
C PRO A 15 5.72 -7.89 -0.66
N ALA A 16 5.34 -7.11 -1.68
CA ALA A 16 5.80 -5.73 -1.85
C ALA A 16 4.84 -4.66 -1.29
N GLY A 17 3.59 -5.04 -0.97
CA GLY A 17 2.61 -4.12 -0.39
C GLY A 17 2.12 -3.00 -1.32
N HIS A 18 2.47 -3.03 -2.61
CA HIS A 18 2.10 -2.04 -3.61
C HIS A 18 0.70 -2.29 -4.19
N CYS A 19 0.47 -3.50 -4.71
CA CYS A 19 -0.82 -3.94 -5.21
C CYS A 19 -0.99 -5.46 -5.07
N LEU A 20 -2.19 -5.97 -5.37
CA LEU A 20 -2.47 -7.40 -5.36
C LEU A 20 -1.45 -8.17 -6.22
N GLY A 21 -0.77 -9.15 -5.62
CA GLY A 21 0.23 -9.98 -6.29
C GLY A 21 1.62 -9.34 -6.45
N SER A 22 1.81 -8.09 -5.99
CA SER A 22 3.12 -7.43 -6.03
C SER A 22 4.14 -8.12 -5.11
N VAL A 23 5.34 -8.36 -5.64
CA VAL A 23 6.44 -9.00 -4.92
C VAL A 23 7.76 -8.29 -5.18
N MET A 24 8.59 -8.24 -4.15
CA MET A 24 10.03 -8.05 -4.26
C MET A 24 10.69 -9.41 -4.55
N PHE A 25 11.82 -9.39 -5.24
CA PHE A 25 12.63 -10.57 -5.51
C PHE A 25 13.96 -10.49 -4.76
N LEU A 26 14.23 -11.49 -3.93
CA LEU A 26 15.53 -11.69 -3.29
C LEU A 26 16.30 -12.78 -4.05
N PHE A 27 17.39 -12.38 -4.70
CA PHE A 27 18.29 -13.27 -5.44
C PHE A 27 19.51 -13.56 -4.59
N GLU A 28 19.84 -14.85 -4.44
CA GLU A 28 21.07 -15.31 -3.78
C GLU A 28 21.84 -16.16 -4.79
N ILE A 29 23.04 -15.71 -5.17
CA ILE A 29 23.93 -16.41 -6.10
C ILE A 29 25.37 -16.29 -5.64
N ASN A 30 26.04 -17.42 -5.45
CA ASN A 30 27.37 -17.48 -4.83
C ASN A 30 27.36 -16.73 -3.47
N ASN A 31 28.22 -15.71 -3.32
CA ASN A 31 28.30 -14.86 -2.13
C ASN A 31 27.63 -13.49 -2.36
N GLN A 32 26.64 -13.40 -3.25
CA GLN A 32 25.90 -12.17 -3.56
C GLN A 32 24.42 -12.31 -3.21
N THR A 33 23.92 -11.35 -2.45
CA THR A 33 22.51 -11.17 -2.10
C THR A 33 22.01 -9.88 -2.72
N ILE A 34 21.03 -9.98 -3.63
CA ILE A 34 20.47 -8.84 -4.36
C ILE A 34 18.97 -8.78 -4.07
N LEU A 35 18.49 -7.61 -3.64
CA LEU A 35 17.06 -7.35 -3.49
C LEU A 35 16.58 -6.43 -4.61
N TYR A 36 15.59 -6.86 -5.38
CA TYR A 36 14.86 -6.03 -6.34
C TYR A 36 13.47 -5.77 -5.79
N THR A 37 13.14 -4.52 -5.50
CA THR A 37 11.86 -4.21 -4.84
C THR A 37 10.67 -4.24 -5.78
N GLY A 38 10.87 -4.02 -7.09
CA GLY A 38 9.78 -3.56 -7.95
C GLY A 38 9.16 -2.29 -7.36
N ASP A 39 7.88 -2.05 -7.62
CA ASP A 39 7.11 -1.04 -6.89
C ASP A 39 6.71 -1.61 -5.53
N PHE A 40 6.99 -0.87 -4.45
CA PHE A 40 6.72 -1.36 -3.09
C PHE A 40 6.30 -0.24 -2.14
N ARG A 41 5.48 -0.61 -1.16
CA ARG A 41 5.25 0.20 0.02
C ARG A 41 5.31 -0.66 1.27
N MET A 42 6.00 -0.16 2.27
CA MET A 42 6.20 -0.85 3.52
C MET A 42 6.04 0.15 4.67
N ASN A 43 5.35 -0.28 5.74
CA ASN A 43 5.25 0.48 6.97
C ASN A 43 6.46 0.13 7.87
N PRO A 44 7.29 1.10 8.27
CA PRO A 44 8.46 0.89 9.16
C PRO A 44 8.20 0.00 10.37
N GLU A 45 7.01 0.11 10.98
CA GLU A 45 6.63 -0.68 12.16
C GLU A 45 6.54 -2.18 11.89
N ASN A 46 6.34 -2.56 10.62
CA ASN A 46 6.16 -3.94 10.18
C ASN A 46 7.42 -4.48 9.48
N ILE A 47 8.61 -3.87 9.64
CA ILE A 47 9.82 -4.34 8.95
C ILE A 47 10.20 -5.77 9.29
N SER A 48 10.04 -6.15 10.55
CA SER A 48 10.34 -7.51 11.03
C SER A 48 9.42 -8.57 10.42
N ALA A 49 8.26 -8.16 9.91
CA ALA A 49 7.30 -9.03 9.26
C ALA A 49 7.81 -9.57 7.91
N PHE A 50 8.79 -8.91 7.30
CA PHE A 50 9.49 -9.37 6.10
C PHE A 50 10.52 -10.44 6.50
N GLY A 51 10.04 -11.57 7.02
CA GLY A 51 10.88 -12.60 7.64
C GLY A 51 11.98 -13.14 6.74
N GLN A 52 11.77 -13.16 5.42
CA GLN A 52 12.77 -13.57 4.42
C GLN A 52 13.97 -12.61 4.35
N LEU A 53 13.84 -11.39 4.84
CA LEU A 53 14.92 -10.40 4.96
C LEU A 53 15.60 -10.44 6.34
N HIS A 54 15.23 -11.40 7.19
CA HIS A 54 15.76 -11.54 8.55
C HIS A 54 16.32 -12.94 8.79
N LYS A 55 17.35 -13.01 9.63
CA LYS A 55 17.87 -14.25 10.20
C LYS A 55 18.13 -14.01 11.68
N ASP A 56 17.59 -14.86 12.54
CA ASP A 56 17.71 -14.74 14.01
C ASP A 56 17.26 -13.34 14.52
N ASN A 57 16.16 -12.82 13.97
CA ASN A 57 15.60 -11.49 14.22
C ASN A 57 16.52 -10.30 13.85
N MET A 58 17.58 -10.54 13.07
CA MET A 58 18.47 -9.51 12.57
C MET A 58 18.36 -9.39 11.04
N PRO A 59 18.50 -8.18 10.47
CA PRO A 59 18.51 -8.01 9.02
C PRO A 59 19.63 -8.84 8.37
N ILE A 60 19.33 -9.52 7.27
CA ILE A 60 20.35 -10.22 6.47
C ILE A 60 21.29 -9.21 5.80
N LYS A 61 22.50 -9.66 5.46
CA LYS A 61 23.38 -8.86 4.60
C LYS A 61 22.83 -8.84 3.19
N ILE A 62 22.53 -7.65 2.68
CA ILE A 62 22.19 -7.39 1.29
C ILE A 62 23.38 -6.68 0.64
N ASN A 63 23.84 -7.16 -0.51
CA ASN A 63 24.91 -6.50 -1.25
C ASN A 63 24.36 -5.34 -2.09
N THR A 64 23.32 -5.60 -2.88
CA THR A 64 22.72 -4.57 -3.74
C THR A 64 21.21 -4.52 -3.57
N ILE A 65 20.66 -3.32 -3.43
CA ILE A 65 19.22 -3.06 -3.54
C ILE A 65 18.95 -2.30 -4.84
N TYR A 66 18.07 -2.82 -5.69
CA TYR A 66 17.42 -2.08 -6.77
C TYR A 66 16.07 -1.57 -6.24
N LEU A 67 15.99 -0.26 -6.03
CA LEU A 67 14.97 0.38 -5.21
C LEU A 67 13.95 1.15 -6.05
N ASP A 68 12.67 1.06 -5.68
CA ASP A 68 11.62 2.00 -6.09
C ASP A 68 11.95 3.42 -5.58
N THR A 69 12.05 4.37 -6.49
CA THR A 69 12.34 5.78 -6.16
C THR A 69 11.23 6.75 -6.57
N THR A 70 10.00 6.23 -6.75
CA THR A 70 8.82 7.01 -7.18
C THR A 70 8.63 8.30 -6.37
N PHE A 71 8.75 8.25 -5.04
CA PHE A 71 8.57 9.42 -4.16
C PHE A 71 9.83 9.79 -3.37
N GLN A 72 11.02 9.68 -3.99
CA GLN A 72 12.28 10.06 -3.36
C GLN A 72 12.45 11.59 -3.15
N ASN A 73 11.51 12.42 -3.59
CA ASN A 73 11.59 13.88 -3.47
C ASN A 73 11.13 14.36 -2.09
N GLU A 74 11.75 15.42 -1.56
CA GLU A 74 11.42 16.11 -0.30
C GLU A 74 9.95 16.52 -0.15
N SER A 75 9.28 16.79 -1.27
CA SER A 75 7.84 17.06 -1.29
C SER A 75 6.99 15.84 -0.88
N PHE A 76 7.58 14.68 -0.61
CA PHE A 76 6.90 13.45 -0.24
C PHE A 76 7.58 12.76 0.94
N ASP A 77 8.07 13.53 1.91
CA ASP A 77 8.72 13.01 3.12
C ASP A 77 7.85 12.00 3.85
N ASN A 78 6.59 12.37 4.08
CA ASN A 78 5.66 11.56 4.84
C ASN A 78 4.37 11.31 4.07
N PHE A 79 3.85 10.11 4.26
CA PHE A 79 2.48 9.76 3.90
C PHE A 79 1.77 9.20 5.13
N PRO A 80 0.46 9.48 5.28
CA PRO A 80 -0.34 8.80 6.29
C PRO A 80 -0.37 7.29 6.03
N ARG A 81 -0.67 6.53 7.09
CA ARG A 81 -0.99 5.11 6.92
C ARG A 81 -2.25 4.99 6.10
N ARG A 82 -2.28 4.05 5.14
CA ARG A 82 -3.48 3.79 4.32
C ARG A 82 -4.73 3.61 5.18
N LYS A 83 -4.62 2.83 6.26
CA LYS A 83 -5.69 2.56 7.22
C LYS A 83 -6.29 3.83 7.85
N ASP A 84 -5.46 4.81 8.18
CA ASP A 84 -5.92 6.05 8.80
C ASP A 84 -6.67 6.92 7.78
N SER A 85 -6.13 7.06 6.57
CA SER A 85 -6.82 7.73 5.45
C SER A 85 -8.18 7.09 5.15
N ILE A 86 -8.23 5.76 5.08
CA ILE A 86 -9.46 5.03 4.73
C ILE A 86 -10.49 5.08 5.87
N ARG A 87 -10.08 4.96 7.14
CA ARG A 87 -11.02 5.11 8.26
C ARG A 87 -11.65 6.50 8.31
N MET A 88 -10.85 7.55 8.10
CA MET A 88 -11.37 8.91 8.01
C MET A 88 -12.33 9.07 6.82
N LEU A 89 -12.00 8.47 5.67
CA LEU A 89 -12.86 8.51 4.48
C LEU A 89 -14.20 7.82 4.76
N VAL A 90 -14.17 6.65 5.37
CA VAL A 90 -15.38 5.85 5.66
C VAL A 90 -16.37 6.64 6.54
N ASN A 91 -15.89 7.43 7.49
CA ASN A 91 -16.75 8.32 8.28
C ASN A 91 -17.45 9.37 7.41
N HIS A 92 -16.76 9.95 6.43
CA HIS A 92 -17.35 10.92 5.49
C HIS A 92 -18.34 10.24 4.54
N ILE A 93 -18.01 9.04 4.04
CA ILE A 93 -18.92 8.24 3.22
C ILE A 93 -20.20 7.99 4.00
N LYS A 94 -20.10 7.57 5.27
CA LYS A 94 -21.26 7.33 6.13
C LYS A 94 -22.14 8.58 6.28
N GLN A 95 -21.54 9.71 6.64
CA GLN A 95 -22.29 10.97 6.78
C GLN A 95 -23.00 11.37 5.48
N TRP A 96 -22.36 11.14 4.33
CA TRP A 96 -22.96 11.42 3.03
C TRP A 96 -24.16 10.52 2.73
N VAL A 97 -24.00 9.20 2.86
CA VAL A 97 -25.07 8.25 2.53
C VAL A 97 -26.23 8.30 3.53
N ASP A 98 -25.98 8.67 4.79
CA ASP A 98 -27.03 8.88 5.81
C ASP A 98 -27.85 10.16 5.57
N GLY A 99 -27.39 11.06 4.68
CA GLY A 99 -28.03 12.35 4.41
C GLY A 99 -29.30 12.25 3.54
N GLU A 100 -29.15 11.77 2.31
CA GLU A 100 -30.26 11.70 1.33
C GLU A 100 -30.27 10.35 0.61
N PRO A 101 -31.43 9.71 0.36
CA PRO A 101 -31.50 8.41 -0.32
C PRO A 101 -30.97 8.42 -1.77
N THR A 102 -30.88 9.60 -2.39
CA THR A 102 -30.34 9.81 -3.74
C THR A 102 -28.83 9.96 -3.76
N ASN A 103 -28.19 10.06 -2.60
CA ASN A 103 -26.75 10.19 -2.49
C ASN A 103 -26.04 8.90 -2.92
N ARG A 104 -24.99 9.05 -3.71
CA ARG A 104 -24.15 7.97 -4.24
C ARG A 104 -22.67 8.33 -4.07
N ILE A 105 -21.81 7.33 -4.13
CA ILE A 105 -20.37 7.47 -4.01
C ILE A 105 -19.69 6.97 -5.29
N ALA A 106 -18.89 7.83 -5.91
CA ALA A 106 -18.02 7.46 -7.03
C ALA A 106 -16.57 7.38 -6.54
N LEU A 107 -15.99 6.18 -6.52
CA LEU A 107 -14.58 5.97 -6.16
C LEU A 107 -13.71 6.09 -7.42
N HIS A 108 -12.71 6.96 -7.41
CA HIS A 108 -11.78 7.16 -8.52
C HIS A 108 -10.37 6.76 -8.12
N THR A 109 -9.86 5.68 -8.71
CA THR A 109 -8.52 5.14 -8.44
C THR A 109 -7.51 5.64 -9.46
N SER A 110 -6.27 5.90 -9.04
CA SER A 110 -5.21 6.34 -9.96
C SER A 110 -4.52 5.18 -10.70
N ALA A 111 -4.76 3.93 -10.27
CA ALA A 111 -4.25 2.71 -10.89
C ALA A 111 -5.34 1.63 -11.00
N ARG A 112 -5.04 0.56 -11.75
CA ARG A 112 -5.98 -0.55 -11.99
C ARG A 112 -6.18 -1.45 -10.76
N TYR A 113 -5.13 -1.68 -9.97
CA TYR A 113 -5.07 -2.52 -8.78
C TYR A 113 -4.45 -1.75 -7.60
N GLY A 114 -4.54 -2.29 -6.38
CA GLY A 114 -3.96 -1.68 -5.16
C GLY A 114 -4.97 -0.97 -4.27
N TYR A 115 -6.27 -1.12 -4.55
CA TYR A 115 -7.38 -0.50 -3.81
C TYR A 115 -8.31 -1.53 -3.17
N GLU A 116 -7.94 -2.82 -3.23
CA GLU A 116 -8.71 -3.92 -2.66
C GLU A 116 -8.93 -3.72 -1.15
N PHE A 117 -7.91 -3.21 -0.44
CA PHE A 117 -7.99 -2.80 0.95
C PHE A 117 -9.08 -1.74 1.19
N VAL A 118 -9.21 -0.76 0.30
CA VAL A 118 -10.23 0.29 0.39
C VAL A 118 -11.63 -0.32 0.33
N PHE A 119 -11.89 -1.18 -0.64
CA PHE A 119 -13.20 -1.82 -0.80
C PHE A 119 -13.55 -2.67 0.43
N ASN A 120 -12.57 -3.43 0.93
CA ASN A 120 -12.74 -4.27 2.11
C ASN A 120 -13.00 -3.45 3.37
N GLU A 121 -12.30 -2.35 3.61
CA GLU A 121 -12.52 -1.52 4.80
C GLU A 121 -13.87 -0.80 4.77
N ILE A 122 -14.29 -0.30 3.60
CA ILE A 122 -15.65 0.25 3.42
C ILE A 122 -16.67 -0.83 3.78
N TYR A 123 -16.51 -2.05 3.26
CA TYR A 123 -17.42 -3.16 3.56
C TYR A 123 -17.38 -3.59 5.04
N ASN A 124 -16.20 -3.67 5.65
CA ASN A 124 -16.03 -4.07 7.04
C ASN A 124 -16.74 -3.11 8.01
N ILE A 125 -16.73 -1.82 7.71
CA ILE A 125 -17.23 -0.77 8.61
C ILE A 125 -18.69 -0.41 8.31
N LEU A 126 -19.07 -0.32 7.03
CA LEU A 126 -20.40 0.12 6.61
C LEU A 126 -21.31 -1.01 6.13
N ASN A 127 -20.78 -2.23 5.97
CA ASN A 127 -21.48 -3.35 5.34
C ASN A 127 -21.98 -3.02 3.91
N MET A 128 -21.32 -2.09 3.23
CA MET A 128 -21.61 -1.69 1.84
C MET A 128 -20.53 -2.22 0.92
N LYS A 129 -20.92 -2.91 -0.16
CA LYS A 129 -19.99 -3.39 -1.19
C LYS A 129 -19.72 -2.30 -2.22
N THR A 130 -18.59 -2.34 -2.88
CA THR A 130 -18.30 -1.47 -4.03
C THR A 130 -18.67 -2.18 -5.33
N TYR A 131 -19.52 -1.57 -6.15
CA TYR A 131 -19.80 -2.06 -7.50
C TYR A 131 -18.54 -1.95 -8.37
N VAL A 132 -18.20 -3.03 -9.06
CA VAL A 132 -17.12 -3.08 -10.06
C VAL A 132 -17.63 -3.65 -11.38
N SER A 133 -16.99 -3.28 -12.48
CA SER A 133 -17.26 -3.82 -13.82
C SER A 133 -17.04 -5.34 -13.88
N ASP A 134 -17.70 -6.02 -14.83
CA ASP A 134 -17.58 -7.47 -15.02
C ASP A 134 -16.13 -7.92 -15.26
N ASP A 135 -15.34 -7.11 -15.95
CA ASP A 135 -13.90 -7.37 -16.17
C ASP A 135 -13.12 -7.46 -14.85
N LYS A 136 -13.42 -6.57 -13.89
CA LYS A 136 -12.79 -6.59 -12.57
C LYS A 136 -13.36 -7.72 -11.72
N TRP A 137 -14.66 -7.94 -11.80
CA TRP A 137 -15.33 -9.03 -11.11
C TRP A 137 -14.77 -10.40 -11.51
N ALA A 138 -14.50 -10.64 -12.79
CA ALA A 138 -13.96 -11.89 -13.31
C ALA A 138 -12.61 -12.30 -12.68
N LEU A 139 -11.84 -11.32 -12.20
CA LEU A 139 -10.62 -11.54 -11.42
C LEU A 139 -10.93 -11.59 -9.92
N TYR A 140 -11.55 -10.55 -9.38
CA TYR A 140 -11.67 -10.38 -7.93
C TYR A 140 -12.62 -11.40 -7.28
N SER A 141 -13.66 -11.87 -7.98
CA SER A 141 -14.55 -12.93 -7.47
C SER A 141 -13.82 -14.25 -7.18
N LYS A 142 -12.66 -14.47 -7.80
CA LYS A 142 -11.81 -15.65 -7.59
C LYS A 142 -10.85 -15.49 -6.41
N LEU A 143 -10.83 -14.32 -5.76
CA LEU A 143 -9.88 -13.97 -4.70
C LEU A 143 -10.64 -13.78 -3.38
N PRO A 144 -10.59 -14.76 -2.45
CA PRO A 144 -11.29 -14.67 -1.18
C PRO A 144 -10.91 -13.47 -0.32
N SER A 145 -9.72 -12.89 -0.55
CA SER A 145 -9.25 -11.68 0.13
C SER A 145 -9.99 -10.41 -0.31
N VAL A 146 -10.70 -10.40 -1.44
CA VAL A 146 -11.42 -9.21 -1.97
C VAL A 146 -12.92 -9.39 -1.79
N LYS A 147 -13.40 -9.18 -0.57
CA LYS A 147 -14.81 -9.42 -0.18
C LYS A 147 -15.72 -8.20 -0.31
N GLY A 148 -15.14 -7.00 -0.31
CA GLY A 148 -15.88 -5.73 -0.28
C GLY A 148 -16.44 -5.26 -1.63
N ILE A 149 -16.69 -6.17 -2.57
CA ILE A 149 -17.11 -5.85 -3.94
C ILE A 149 -18.35 -6.63 -4.39
N THR A 150 -19.02 -6.13 -5.42
CA THR A 150 -20.14 -6.76 -6.12
C THR A 150 -20.11 -6.38 -7.60
N ASN A 151 -20.68 -7.19 -8.49
CA ASN A 151 -20.99 -6.80 -9.87
C ASN A 151 -22.50 -6.53 -10.07
N HIS A 152 -23.26 -6.39 -8.99
CA HIS A 152 -24.66 -5.96 -8.98
C HIS A 152 -24.73 -4.49 -8.55
N SER A 153 -24.98 -3.60 -9.51
CA SER A 153 -24.97 -2.15 -9.27
C SER A 153 -26.16 -1.67 -8.42
N GLU A 154 -27.23 -2.43 -8.43
CA GLU A 154 -28.49 -2.22 -7.71
C GLU A 154 -28.38 -2.48 -6.20
N ASP A 155 -27.39 -3.28 -5.79
CA ASP A 155 -27.18 -3.71 -4.40
C ASP A 155 -26.38 -2.71 -3.57
N THR A 156 -25.92 -1.61 -4.17
CA THR A 156 -25.03 -0.67 -3.51
C THR A 156 -25.20 0.77 -3.98
N MET A 157 -24.76 1.69 -3.12
CA MET A 157 -24.67 3.12 -3.41
C MET A 157 -23.25 3.55 -3.81
N ILE A 158 -22.30 2.63 -3.84
CA ILE A 158 -20.87 2.88 -4.06
C ILE A 158 -20.43 2.16 -5.32
N HIS A 159 -19.81 2.88 -6.26
CA HIS A 159 -19.24 2.27 -7.46
C HIS A 159 -17.80 2.71 -7.70
N LEU A 160 -17.03 1.82 -8.34
CA LEU A 160 -15.71 2.14 -8.85
C LEU A 160 -15.83 2.83 -10.21
N CYS A 161 -15.52 4.13 -10.23
CA CYS A 161 -15.56 4.95 -11.42
C CYS A 161 -14.23 4.90 -12.18
N GLU A 162 -14.26 4.34 -13.38
CA GLU A 162 -13.05 4.19 -14.22
C GLU A 162 -12.73 5.44 -15.05
N LYS A 163 -13.54 6.51 -14.96
CA LYS A 163 -13.28 7.76 -15.66
C LYS A 163 -12.17 8.55 -14.99
N ARG A 164 -11.14 8.88 -15.78
CA ARG A 164 -10.01 9.74 -15.37
C ARG A 164 -10.41 11.20 -15.14
N LYS A 165 -11.47 11.68 -15.81
CA LYS A 165 -11.99 13.05 -15.67
C LYS A 165 -13.19 13.06 -14.73
N TRP A 166 -12.93 13.14 -13.43
CA TRP A 166 -13.96 13.17 -12.38
C TRP A 166 -14.94 14.37 -12.48
N ARG A 167 -14.58 15.44 -13.20
CA ARG A 167 -15.46 16.59 -13.46
C ARG A 167 -16.58 16.29 -14.47
N GLU A 168 -16.44 15.22 -15.23
CA GLU A 168 -17.50 14.75 -16.11
C GLU A 168 -18.42 13.84 -15.28
N PHE A 169 -19.51 14.40 -14.74
CA PHE A 169 -20.54 13.74 -13.90
C PHE A 169 -21.32 12.60 -14.62
N ASP A 170 -20.82 12.14 -15.75
CA ASP A 170 -21.43 11.09 -16.53
C ASP A 170 -20.90 9.73 -16.04
N HIS A 171 -21.75 8.96 -15.37
CA HIS A 171 -21.44 7.61 -14.89
C HIS A 171 -21.94 6.50 -15.82
N SER A 172 -22.39 6.80 -17.05
CA SER A 172 -22.89 5.80 -18.02
C SER A 172 -21.89 4.71 -18.41
N LYS A 173 -20.58 4.97 -18.27
CA LYS A 173 -19.52 3.98 -18.55
C LYS A 173 -19.14 3.11 -17.36
N CYS A 174 -19.51 3.53 -16.15
CA CYS A 174 -19.15 2.83 -14.92
C CYS A 174 -20.36 2.31 -14.15
N LEU A 175 -21.58 2.55 -14.64
CA LEU A 175 -22.81 1.96 -14.16
C LEU A 175 -23.60 1.47 -15.37
N PRO A 176 -24.18 0.26 -15.33
CA PRO A 176 -24.98 -0.28 -16.43
C PRO A 176 -26.28 0.51 -16.61
N GLU A 177 -26.85 1.02 -15.51
CA GLU A 177 -28.01 1.90 -15.52
C GLU A 177 -27.72 3.16 -14.72
N HIS A 178 -27.60 4.30 -15.40
CA HIS A 178 -27.54 5.59 -14.72
C HIS A 178 -28.96 6.02 -14.32
N ARG A 179 -29.21 6.18 -13.01
CA ARG A 179 -30.51 6.66 -12.53
C ARG A 179 -30.52 8.19 -12.51
N ALA A 180 -31.59 8.78 -13.02
CA ALA A 180 -31.78 10.23 -12.95
C ALA A 180 -31.82 10.71 -11.49
N ASN A 181 -31.43 11.97 -11.26
CA ASN A 181 -31.50 12.67 -9.97
C ASN A 181 -30.61 12.08 -8.83
N GLN A 182 -29.53 11.37 -9.15
CA GLN A 182 -28.54 10.95 -8.17
C GLN A 182 -27.52 12.06 -7.89
N LYS A 183 -27.11 12.19 -6.62
CA LYS A 183 -26.08 13.14 -6.18
C LYS A 183 -24.82 12.38 -5.81
N TYR A 184 -23.73 12.59 -6.55
CA TYR A 184 -22.50 11.86 -6.33
C TYR A 184 -21.49 12.64 -5.48
N LEU A 185 -20.96 11.99 -4.45
CA LEU A 185 -19.72 12.36 -3.80
C LEU A 185 -18.57 11.67 -4.53
N ASN A 186 -17.67 12.45 -5.09
CA ASN A 186 -16.52 11.93 -5.83
C ASN A 186 -15.34 11.75 -4.88
N VAL A 187 -14.87 10.53 -4.71
CA VAL A 187 -13.71 10.21 -3.86
C VAL A 187 -12.53 9.91 -4.75
N ILE A 188 -11.47 10.71 -4.67
CA ILE A 188 -10.31 10.62 -5.55
C ILE A 188 -9.08 10.24 -4.74
N PHE A 189 -8.54 9.06 -5.01
CA PHE A 189 -7.33 8.59 -4.36
C PHE A 189 -6.09 9.11 -5.08
N SER A 190 -5.22 9.86 -4.38
CA SER A 190 -3.98 10.38 -4.97
C SER A 190 -2.94 10.73 -3.91
N ALA A 191 -1.75 10.14 -4.01
CA ALA A 191 -0.58 10.57 -3.24
C ALA A 191 -0.03 11.92 -3.73
N MET A 192 0.06 12.12 -5.05
CA MET A 192 0.76 13.27 -5.65
C MET A 192 0.14 14.63 -5.36
N ARG A 193 -1.15 14.68 -5.00
CA ARG A 193 -1.83 15.94 -4.61
C ARG A 193 -1.47 16.38 -3.19
N HIS A 194 -0.93 15.48 -2.38
CA HIS A 194 -0.61 15.70 -0.98
C HIS A 194 0.91 15.87 -0.83
N ARG A 195 1.45 16.89 -1.51
CA ARG A 195 2.85 17.28 -1.38
C ARG A 195 3.06 17.98 -0.03
N SER A 196 4.23 17.78 0.56
CA SER A 196 4.66 18.40 1.80
C SER A 196 3.69 18.12 2.96
N MET A 197 3.10 16.92 2.97
CA MET A 197 2.30 16.46 4.12
C MET A 197 3.20 16.29 5.33
N ASP A 198 2.74 16.83 6.45
CA ASP A 198 3.23 16.49 7.78
C ASP A 198 2.15 15.76 8.59
N ASN A 199 2.44 15.52 9.87
CA ASN A 199 1.52 14.82 10.78
C ASN A 199 0.32 15.68 11.23
N GLU A 200 0.34 16.98 10.96
CA GLU A 200 -0.74 17.90 11.33
C GLU A 200 -1.76 18.06 10.19
N ASN A 201 -1.35 17.77 8.94
CA ASN A 201 -2.24 17.80 7.80
C ASN A 201 -3.25 16.65 7.81
N SER A 202 -4.51 16.97 7.51
CA SER A 202 -5.54 15.96 7.28
C SER A 202 -5.18 15.10 6.06
N PRO A 203 -5.31 13.76 6.12
CA PRO A 203 -5.14 12.89 4.96
C PRO A 203 -6.27 13.05 3.92
N LEU A 204 -7.28 13.87 4.23
CA LEU A 204 -8.41 14.19 3.35
C LEU A 204 -8.52 15.69 3.11
N ASP A 205 -8.77 16.07 1.85
CA ASP A 205 -9.18 17.43 1.45
C ASP A 205 -10.55 17.35 0.78
N SER A 206 -11.57 17.96 1.39
CA SER A 206 -12.97 17.91 0.94
C SER A 206 -13.42 19.26 0.43
N ARG A 207 -13.86 19.34 -0.83
CA ARG A 207 -14.36 20.56 -1.48
C ARG A 207 -15.42 20.23 -2.52
N ASP A 208 -16.55 20.94 -2.50
CA ASP A 208 -17.58 20.93 -3.55
C ASP A 208 -18.04 19.54 -4.03
N GLY A 209 -18.36 18.64 -3.08
CA GLY A 209 -18.80 17.27 -3.43
C GLY A 209 -17.68 16.37 -3.94
N VAL A 210 -16.42 16.71 -3.64
CA VAL A 210 -15.24 15.91 -3.92
C VAL A 210 -14.42 15.75 -2.65
N ILE A 211 -13.94 14.54 -2.39
CA ILE A 211 -12.95 14.23 -1.36
C ILE A 211 -11.70 13.71 -2.03
N TYR A 212 -10.59 14.42 -1.88
CA TYR A 212 -9.26 13.92 -2.20
C TYR A 212 -8.71 13.15 -1.00
N VAL A 213 -8.24 11.93 -1.27
CA VAL A 213 -7.72 11.01 -0.25
C VAL A 213 -6.23 10.83 -0.49
N CYS A 214 -5.41 11.12 0.51
CA CYS A 214 -4.00 10.76 0.48
C CYS A 214 -3.87 9.24 0.62
N PHE A 215 -3.63 8.59 -0.52
CA PHE A 215 -3.47 7.15 -0.61
C PHE A 215 -2.28 6.84 -1.51
N ALA A 216 -1.20 6.37 -0.90
CA ALA A 216 0.03 5.99 -1.59
C ALA A 216 0.22 4.47 -1.55
N THR A 217 0.57 3.89 -2.70
CA THR A 217 0.98 2.49 -2.86
C THR A 217 2.48 2.34 -3.07
N HIS A 218 3.23 3.43 -2.92
CA HIS A 218 4.70 3.46 -2.92
C HIS A 218 5.19 4.10 -1.62
N CYS A 219 6.40 3.75 -1.19
CA CYS A 219 7.02 4.35 -0.01
C CYS A 219 7.16 5.88 -0.14
N SER A 220 6.96 6.60 0.96
CA SER A 220 7.40 7.99 1.12
C SER A 220 8.93 8.08 1.15
N ARG A 221 9.50 9.29 1.05
CA ARG A 221 10.96 9.47 1.16
C ARG A 221 11.50 8.98 2.51
N GLU A 222 10.81 9.25 3.62
CA GLU A 222 11.21 8.73 4.93
C GLU A 222 11.11 7.21 5.03
N GLU A 223 10.04 6.60 4.51
CA GLU A 223 9.87 5.13 4.46
C GLU A 223 11.03 4.50 3.66
N LEU A 224 11.43 5.09 2.52
CA LEU A 224 12.58 4.65 1.71
C LEU A 224 13.92 4.79 2.46
N ASN A 225 14.16 5.95 3.08
CA ASN A 225 15.38 6.22 3.83
C ASN A 225 15.52 5.26 5.03
N PHE A 226 14.43 4.99 5.73
CA PHE A 226 14.37 4.01 6.80
C PHE A 226 14.73 2.62 6.28
N PHE A 227 14.09 2.16 5.21
CA PHE A 227 14.30 0.84 4.63
C PHE A 227 15.77 0.61 4.26
N VAL A 228 16.39 1.56 3.56
CA VAL A 228 17.79 1.48 3.15
C VAL A 228 18.74 1.53 4.35
N SER A 229 18.44 2.38 5.33
CA SER A 229 19.24 2.51 6.55
C SER A 229 19.16 1.26 7.43
N TYR A 230 18.02 0.58 7.45
CA TYR A 230 17.81 -0.63 8.24
C TYR A 230 18.64 -1.80 7.70
N PHE A 231 18.69 -1.99 6.38
CA PHE A 231 19.42 -3.10 5.76
C PHE A 231 20.89 -2.80 5.48
N THR A 232 21.29 -1.52 5.40
CA THR A 232 22.70 -1.11 5.16
C THR A 232 23.37 -1.85 4.00
N PRO A 233 22.81 -1.80 2.78
CA PRO A 233 23.39 -2.51 1.65
C PRO A 233 24.74 -1.92 1.25
N ASP A 234 25.58 -2.72 0.55
CA ASP A 234 26.85 -2.21 0.00
C ASP A 234 26.61 -1.20 -1.12
N LYS A 235 25.52 -1.40 -1.88
CA LYS A 235 25.13 -0.56 -3.01
C LYS A 235 23.61 -0.40 -3.08
N VAL A 236 23.17 0.80 -3.42
CA VAL A 236 21.79 1.03 -3.85
C VAL A 236 21.78 1.54 -5.29
N VAL A 237 20.89 0.98 -6.10
CA VAL A 237 20.63 1.40 -7.48
C VAL A 237 19.24 2.04 -7.51
N GLY A 238 19.15 3.26 -8.05
CA GLY A 238 17.89 3.98 -8.23
C GLY A 238 17.82 5.33 -7.50
N PHE A 239 18.66 5.58 -6.48
CA PHE A 239 18.77 6.92 -5.87
C PHE A 239 19.28 7.93 -6.90
N ARG A 240 18.73 9.15 -6.89
CA ARG A 240 19.32 10.29 -7.63
C ARG A 240 20.74 10.63 -7.17
N ASP A 241 20.97 10.60 -5.86
CA ASP A 241 22.28 10.86 -5.24
C ASP A 241 22.99 9.55 -4.89
N GLN A 242 24.31 9.56 -4.88
CA GLN A 242 25.07 8.36 -4.50
C GLN A 242 24.80 8.00 -3.03
N PHE A 243 24.30 6.80 -2.77
CA PHE A 243 24.15 6.30 -1.41
C PHE A 243 25.54 6.11 -0.79
N ILE A 244 25.83 6.82 0.32
CA ILE A 244 27.05 6.68 1.10
C ILE A 244 26.70 5.92 2.39
N PRO A 245 27.14 4.66 2.54
CA PRO A 245 26.92 3.91 3.77
C PRO A 245 27.55 4.66 4.96
N LYS A 246 26.79 4.96 6.01
CA LYS A 246 27.37 5.54 7.24
C LYS A 246 28.22 4.47 7.93
N ALA A 247 29.53 4.69 8.00
CA ALA A 247 30.43 3.82 8.75
C ALA A 247 30.09 3.90 10.26
N GLY A 248 29.82 2.75 10.89
CA GLY A 248 29.77 2.64 12.35
C GLY A 248 28.45 2.94 13.06
N THR A 249 27.33 3.16 12.35
CA THR A 249 26.01 3.16 13.02
C THR A 249 25.69 1.73 13.49
N LYS A 250 25.69 1.52 14.81
CA LYS A 250 25.26 0.26 15.45
C LYS A 250 23.93 -0.18 14.84
N ARG A 251 23.80 -1.48 14.53
CA ARG A 251 22.68 -2.17 13.85
C ARG A 251 21.27 -1.93 14.42
N CYS A 252 21.09 -1.10 15.46
CA CYS A 252 19.82 -0.94 16.19
C CYS A 252 19.44 0.52 16.54
N HIS A 253 20.08 1.56 15.99
CA HIS A 253 19.65 2.95 16.24
C HIS A 253 19.28 3.65 14.95
N VAL A 254 18.15 3.27 14.38
CA VAL A 254 17.46 4.11 13.39
C VAL A 254 16.02 4.22 13.87
N PHE A 255 15.64 5.47 14.18
CA PHE A 255 14.41 5.93 14.82
C PHE A 255 14.37 5.82 16.36
N GLU A 256 14.69 6.93 17.03
CA GLU A 256 13.93 7.30 18.23
C GLU A 256 12.66 7.98 17.73
N PRO A 257 11.48 7.33 17.82
CA PRO A 257 10.23 8.03 17.56
C PRO A 257 10.14 9.15 18.60
N THR A 258 9.71 10.34 18.18
CA THR A 258 9.47 11.50 19.06
C THR A 258 8.41 11.24 20.14
N ARG A 259 7.88 10.01 20.27
CA ARG A 259 7.10 9.55 21.41
C ARG A 259 7.42 8.09 21.76
N THR A 260 7.64 7.85 23.05
CA THR A 260 7.85 6.54 23.67
C THR A 260 6.63 5.64 23.45
N VAL A 261 6.65 4.79 22.42
CA VAL A 261 5.66 3.72 22.26
C VAL A 261 6.19 2.47 22.96
N LYS A 262 5.48 2.01 23.99
CA LYS A 262 5.80 0.77 24.70
C LYS A 262 5.72 -0.41 23.75
N ILE A 263 6.86 -0.99 23.39
CA ILE A 263 6.94 -2.26 22.66
C ILE A 263 6.32 -3.35 23.54
N ARG A 264 5.17 -3.89 23.13
CA ARG A 264 4.63 -5.12 23.74
C ARG A 264 5.52 -6.29 23.32
N LYS A 265 6.17 -6.93 24.30
CA LYS A 265 6.87 -8.21 24.10
C LYS A 265 5.87 -9.25 23.60
N PHE A 266 5.98 -9.64 22.33
CA PHE A 266 5.37 -10.87 21.85
C PHE A 266 6.31 -12.02 22.23
N ASN A 267 5.92 -12.79 23.25
CA ASN A 267 6.43 -14.14 23.41
C ASN A 267 5.73 -15.00 22.37
N ASN A 268 6.47 -15.66 21.49
CA ASN A 268 6.01 -16.93 20.92
C ASN A 268 7.19 -17.78 20.44
N ASN A 269 7.46 -18.83 21.22
CA ASN A 269 7.98 -20.08 20.72
C ASN A 269 6.94 -20.64 19.74
N ASN A 270 7.17 -20.58 18.43
CA ASN A 270 6.71 -21.57 17.46
C ASN A 270 7.29 -21.31 16.06
N ALA A 271 7.59 -22.40 15.38
CA ALA A 271 8.37 -22.49 14.16
C ALA A 271 7.94 -21.53 13.03
N PHE A 272 8.90 -20.77 12.52
CA PHE A 272 8.81 -19.93 11.33
C PHE A 272 8.59 -20.80 10.09
N ASN A 273 7.40 -20.74 9.47
CA ASN A 273 7.19 -21.02 8.04
C ASN A 273 5.80 -20.63 7.50
N LYS A 274 5.10 -19.65 8.11
CA LYS A 274 3.93 -19.02 7.49
C LYS A 274 3.94 -17.53 7.78
N ILE A 275 3.77 -16.71 6.73
CA ILE A 275 3.49 -15.28 6.86
C ILE A 275 2.20 -15.16 7.66
N ASP A 276 2.20 -14.38 8.74
CA ASP A 276 1.02 -14.11 9.54
C ASP A 276 -0.06 -13.45 8.65
N PRO A 277 -1.28 -14.01 8.53
CA PRO A 277 -2.35 -13.41 7.75
C PRO A 277 -2.73 -11.98 8.17
N SER A 278 -2.49 -11.61 9.43
CA SER A 278 -2.71 -10.24 9.93
C SER A 278 -1.70 -9.24 9.33
N ILE A 279 -0.46 -9.67 9.10
CA ILE A 279 0.58 -8.89 8.44
C ILE A 279 0.20 -8.62 6.98
N VAL A 280 -0.39 -9.60 6.29
CA VAL A 280 -0.85 -9.43 4.90
C VAL A 280 -1.91 -8.33 4.81
N ASN A 281 -2.82 -8.26 5.78
CA ASN A 281 -3.86 -7.21 5.82
C ASN A 281 -3.30 -5.82 6.17
N ASP A 282 -2.20 -5.72 6.91
CA ASP A 282 -1.52 -4.45 7.18
C ASP A 282 -0.49 -4.06 6.09
N LEU A 283 -0.13 -5.01 5.22
CA LEU A 283 0.68 -4.80 4.01
C LEU A 283 -0.15 -4.34 2.80
N PHE A 284 -1.49 -4.42 2.86
CA PHE A 284 -2.41 -3.94 1.82
C PHE A 284 -3.20 -2.71 2.25
#